data_AF-A0A3B0ZD83-F1
#
_entry.id   AF-A0A3B0ZD83-F1
#
_cell.length_a   1.000
_cell.length_b   1.000
_cell.length_c   1.000
_cell.angle_alpha   90.00
_cell.angle_beta   90.00
_cell.angle_gamma   90.00
#
_symmetry.space_group_name_H-M   'P 1'
#
loop_
_entity.id
_entity.type
_entity.pdbx_description
1 polymer ?
#
loop_
_entity_poly.entity_id
_entity_poly.type
_entity_poly.pdbx_seq_one_letter_code
_entity_poly.pdbx_strand_id
1 'polypeptide(L)'
;MNSTSLIAIDGKCLRRSVDKASKKAAIHMVSAWAQHNRLALGPVKVDDKSNEITAIPKLLSRLDIASAVVTIDAMGCQKKIAQQIIQQEGGNL
;
A
#
# COMPACT_ATOMS: atom_id res chain seq x y z
N MET A 1 -1.92 -21.49 18.07
CA MET A 1 -2.58 -21.20 16.79
C MET A 1 -1.90 -19.96 16.23
N ASN A 2 -1.09 -20.08 15.17
CA ASN A 2 -0.53 -18.89 14.53
C ASN A 2 -1.67 -18.21 13.77
N SER A 3 -2.14 -17.08 14.27
CA SER A 3 -3.13 -16.26 13.58
C SER A 3 -2.45 -15.59 12.40
N THR A 4 -2.69 -16.10 11.19
CA THR A 4 -2.23 -15.48 9.95
C THR A 4 -2.72 -14.04 9.89
N SER A 5 -1.79 -13.08 9.81
CA SER A 5 -2.13 -11.67 9.71
C SER A 5 -2.41 -11.30 8.26
N LEU A 6 -3.55 -10.66 7.99
CA LEU A 6 -3.92 -10.16 6.66
C LEU A 6 -3.64 -8.66 6.57
N ILE A 7 -2.85 -8.26 5.57
CA ILE A 7 -2.53 -6.87 5.27
C ILE A 7 -3.01 -6.55 3.85
N ALA A 8 -3.94 -5.62 3.71
CA ALA A 8 -4.44 -5.18 2.41
C ALA A 8 -3.82 -3.84 2.01
N ILE A 9 -3.21 -3.77 0.84
CA ILE A 9 -2.64 -2.55 0.27
C ILE A 9 -3.59 -1.99 -0.78
N ASP A 10 -4.00 -0.74 -0.58
CA ASP A 10 -5.04 -0.11 -1.38
C ASP A 10 -4.78 1.38 -1.62
N GLY A 11 -5.11 1.82 -2.83
CA GLY A 11 -5.05 3.20 -3.29
C GLY A 11 -6.34 3.96 -2.99
N LYS A 12 -6.22 5.17 -2.44
CA LYS A 12 -7.35 6.05 -2.12
C LYS A 12 -7.14 7.44 -2.69
N CYS A 13 -8.21 8.02 -3.21
CA CYS A 13 -8.26 9.44 -3.54
C CYS A 13 -8.89 10.22 -2.37
N LEU A 14 -8.18 11.22 -1.86
CA LEU A 14 -8.67 12.01 -0.73
C LEU A 14 -9.83 12.91 -1.16
N ARG A 15 -10.97 12.74 -0.51
CA ARG A 15 -12.17 13.54 -0.77
C ARG A 15 -11.89 15.03 -0.50
N ARG A 16 -12.29 15.90 -1.44
CA ARG A 16 -12.09 17.37 -1.39
C ARG A 16 -10.63 17.82 -1.37
N SER A 17 -9.69 17.00 -1.81
CA SER A 17 -8.27 17.38 -1.91
C SER A 17 -7.90 18.16 -3.18
N VAL A 18 -8.83 18.30 -4.13
CA VAL A 18 -8.62 19.11 -5.34
C VAL A 18 -8.56 20.58 -4.96
N ASP A 19 -7.41 21.20 -5.22
CA ASP A 19 -7.23 22.65 -5.03
C ASP A 19 -7.27 23.34 -6.41
N LYS A 20 -8.45 23.87 -6.74
CA LYS A 20 -8.67 24.62 -7.98
C LYS A 20 -7.93 25.97 -7.98
N ALA A 21 -7.74 26.60 -6.82
CA ALA A 21 -7.10 27.91 -6.73
C ALA A 21 -5.61 27.81 -7.10
N SER A 22 -4.94 26.76 -6.63
CA SER A 22 -3.53 26.50 -6.96
C SER A 22 -3.32 25.56 -8.16
N LYS A 23 -4.40 25.20 -8.90
CA LYS A 23 -4.40 24.22 -10.00
C LYS A 23 -3.76 22.86 -9.66
N LYS A 24 -3.91 22.39 -8.42
CA LYS A 24 -3.40 21.07 -7.99
C LYS A 24 -4.48 20.00 -8.13
N ALA A 25 -4.08 18.85 -8.67
CA ALA A 25 -4.93 17.68 -8.77
C ALA A 25 -5.28 17.10 -7.39
N ALA A 26 -6.24 16.16 -7.36
CA ALA A 26 -6.57 15.44 -6.14
C ALA A 26 -5.35 14.68 -5.61
N ILE A 27 -5.25 14.57 -4.29
CA ILE A 27 -4.22 13.79 -3.63
C ILE A 27 -4.61 12.31 -3.68
N HIS A 28 -3.80 11.54 -4.40
CA HIS A 28 -3.83 10.08 -4.39
C HIS A 28 -2.82 9.56 -3.37
N MET A 29 -3.20 8.51 -2.65
CA MET A 29 -2.38 7.89 -1.62
C MET A 29 -2.55 6.38 -1.61
N VAL A 30 -1.51 5.64 -1.19
CA VAL A 30 -1.58 4.20 -0.95
C VAL A 30 -1.40 3.94 0.54
N SER A 31 -2.18 3.03 1.10
CA SER A 31 -2.16 2.70 2.54
C SER A 31 -2.24 1.19 2.75
N ALA A 32 -1.71 0.71 3.88
CA ALA A 32 -1.86 -0.68 4.31
C ALA A 32 -2.93 -0.80 5.40
N TRP A 33 -3.88 -1.71 5.24
CA TRP A 33 -4.90 -2.04 6.24
C TRP A 33 -4.52 -3.33 6.95
N ALA A 34 -4.18 -3.24 8.24
CA ALA A 34 -3.91 -4.38 9.10
C ALA A 34 -5.25 -4.90 9.66
N GLN A 35 -5.75 -6.01 9.11
CA GLN A 35 -7.09 -6.50 9.40
C GLN A 35 -7.29 -6.83 10.89
N HIS A 36 -6.30 -7.47 11.52
CA HIS A 36 -6.37 -7.88 12.92
C HIS A 36 -6.49 -6.67 13.86
N ASN A 37 -5.68 -5.64 13.63
CA ASN A 37 -5.63 -4.45 14.49
C ASN A 37 -6.72 -3.44 14.13
N ARG A 38 -7.37 -3.57 12.96
CA ARG A 38 -8.31 -2.61 12.39
C ARG A 38 -7.70 -1.22 12.24
N LEU A 39 -6.46 -1.19 11.73
CA LEU A 39 -5.68 0.04 11.57
C LEU A 39 -5.22 0.23 10.12
N ALA A 40 -5.28 1.48 9.67
CA ALA A 40 -4.62 1.92 8.44
C ALA A 40 -3.23 2.46 8.79
N LEU A 41 -2.20 1.94 8.13
CA LEU A 41 -0.79 2.19 8.44
C LEU A 41 -0.03 2.73 7.22
N GLY A 42 0.97 3.55 7.53
CA GLY A 42 2.02 3.97 6.61
C GLY A 42 1.58 4.73 5.36
N PRO A 43 0.49 5.53 5.34
CA PRO A 43 0.02 6.17 4.11
C PRO A 43 1.12 6.91 3.33
N VAL A 44 1.25 6.61 2.03
CA VAL A 44 2.24 7.22 1.12
C VAL A 44 1.51 7.99 0.02
N LYS A 45 1.81 9.27 -0.15
CA LYS A 45 1.31 10.07 -1.27
C LYS A 45 1.88 9.52 -2.60
N VAL A 46 1.01 9.37 -3.60
CA VAL A 46 1.42 9.09 -4.99
C VAL A 46 1.87 10.40 -5.64
N ASP A 47 3.06 10.37 -6.26
CA ASP A 47 3.62 11.55 -6.92
C ASP A 47 2.76 11.95 -8.14
N ASP A 48 2.65 13.26 -8.40
CA ASP A 48 1.69 13.84 -9.35
C ASP A 48 1.87 13.37 -10.82
N LYS A 49 3.00 12.76 -11.17
CA LYS A 49 3.31 12.19 -12.50
C LYS A 49 3.48 10.66 -12.47
N SER A 50 3.15 10.01 -11.36
CA SER A 50 3.34 8.58 -11.16
C SER A 50 2.04 7.89 -10.78
N ASN A 51 2.13 6.59 -10.50
CA ASN A 51 1.02 5.72 -10.15
C ASN A 51 1.31 4.97 -8.85
N GLU A 52 0.31 4.26 -8.36
CA GLU A 52 0.38 3.48 -7.12
C GLU A 52 1.49 2.42 -7.17
N ILE A 53 1.85 1.93 -8.38
CA ILE A 53 2.92 0.95 -8.59
C ILE A 53 4.26 1.43 -8.03
N THR A 54 4.57 2.73 -8.09
CA THR A 54 5.82 3.28 -7.53
C THR A 54 5.72 3.61 -6.03
N ALA A 55 4.50 3.79 -5.51
CA ALA A 55 4.24 4.08 -4.12
C ALA A 55 4.22 2.82 -3.25
N ILE A 56 3.72 1.69 -3.78
CA ILE A 56 3.63 0.41 -3.06
C ILE A 56 5.00 -0.07 -2.52
N PRO A 57 6.09 -0.09 -3.30
CA PRO A 57 7.42 -0.44 -2.78
C PRO A 57 7.89 0.44 -1.61
N LYS A 58 7.58 1.75 -1.68
CA LYS A 58 7.93 2.73 -0.63
C LYS A 58 7.10 2.51 0.64
N LEU A 59 5.87 2.02 0.51
CA LEU A 59 5.01 1.63 1.64
C LEU A 59 5.55 0.34 2.28
N LEU A 60 5.81 -0.69 1.48
CA LEU A 60 6.31 -1.98 1.94
C LEU A 60 7.66 -1.88 2.67
N SER A 61 8.55 -0.97 2.26
CA SER A 61 9.83 -0.80 2.94
C SER A 61 9.72 -0.23 4.36
N ARG A 62 8.55 0.26 4.76
CA ARG A 62 8.28 0.85 6.09
C ARG A 62 7.44 -0.06 6.98
N LEU A 63 6.97 -1.20 6.46
CA LEU A 63 6.10 -2.12 7.16
C LEU A 63 6.85 -3.41 7.48
N ASP A 64 6.59 -3.94 8.67
CA ASP A 64 6.90 -5.33 8.96
C ASP A 64 5.72 -6.19 8.49
N ILE A 65 5.99 -7.08 7.53
CA ILE A 65 5.01 -7.96 6.89
C ILE A 65 5.38 -9.43 7.02
N ALA A 66 6.36 -9.77 7.87
CA ALA A 66 6.82 -11.13 8.04
C ALA A 66 5.65 -12.04 8.48
N SER A 67 5.51 -13.21 7.84
CA SER A 67 4.41 -14.16 8.09
C SER A 67 3.00 -13.60 7.87
N ALA A 68 2.85 -12.45 7.18
CA ALA A 68 1.56 -11.89 6.83
C ALA A 68 1.16 -12.24 5.39
N VAL A 69 -0.13 -12.49 5.17
CA VAL A 69 -0.71 -12.56 3.82
C VAL A 69 -0.95 -11.13 3.35
N VAL A 70 -0.33 -10.77 2.22
CA VAL A 70 -0.49 -9.44 1.60
C VAL A 70 -1.45 -9.54 0.43
N THR A 71 -2.50 -8.73 0.44
CA THR A 71 -3.40 -8.53 -0.70
C THR A 71 -3.19 -7.14 -1.28
N ILE A 72 -3.21 -7.03 -2.60
CA ILE A 72 -2.97 -5.78 -3.33
C ILE A 72 -3.97 -5.71 -4.48
N ASP A 73 -4.37 -4.48 -4.85
CA ASP A 73 -5.10 -4.25 -6.09
C ASP A 73 -4.39 -4.85 -7.32
N ALA A 74 -5.18 -5.25 -8.32
CA ALA A 74 -4.70 -5.90 -9.53
C ALA A 74 -3.62 -5.07 -10.27
N MET A 75 -3.73 -3.74 -10.28
CA MET A 75 -2.74 -2.87 -10.93
C MET A 75 -1.34 -2.97 -10.27
N GLY A 76 -1.31 -3.27 -8.96
CA GLY A 76 -0.10 -3.47 -8.16
C GLY A 76 0.53 -4.85 -8.27
N CYS A 77 -0.09 -5.80 -9.00
CA CYS A 77 0.42 -7.16 -9.17
C CYS A 77 1.64 -7.21 -10.12
N GLN A 78 2.76 -6.67 -9.65
CA GLN A 78 4.00 -6.54 -10.41
C GLN A 78 5.08 -7.48 -9.85
N LYS A 79 5.89 -8.07 -10.73
CA LYS A 79 6.96 -9.02 -10.35
C LYS A 79 7.91 -8.46 -9.29
N LYS A 80 8.29 -7.18 -9.42
CA LYS A 80 9.18 -6.51 -8.45
C LYS A 80 8.55 -6.36 -7.06
N ILE A 81 7.25 -6.07 -7.00
CA ILE A 81 6.51 -5.94 -5.74
C ILE A 81 6.39 -7.31 -5.07
N ALA A 82 6.04 -8.35 -5.83
CA ALA A 82 5.99 -9.72 -5.32
C ALA A 82 7.35 -10.19 -4.79
N GLN A 83 8.44 -9.90 -5.51
CA GLN A 83 9.80 -10.18 -5.04
C GLN A 83 10.12 -9.48 -3.72
N GLN A 84 9.74 -8.21 -3.57
CA GLN A 84 9.94 -7.48 -2.32
C GLN A 84 9.15 -8.10 -1.17
N ILE A 85 7.91 -8.53 -1.40
CA ILE A 85 7.08 -9.20 -0.38
C ILE A 85 7.75 -10.48 0.11
N ILE A 86 8.24 -11.32 -0.82
CA ILE A 86 8.94 -12.57 -0.49
C ILE A 86 10.24 -12.28 0.28
N GLN A 87 11.01 -11.26 -0.13
CA GLN A 87 12.24 -10.85 0.55
C GLN A 87 12.00 -10.35 1.99
N GLN A 88 10.81 -9.84 2.27
CA GLN A 88 10.37 -9.42 3.61
C GLN A 88 9.64 -10.54 4.37
N GLU A 89 9.75 -11.79 3.90
CA GLU A 89 9.13 -12.98 4.50
C GLU A 89 7.58 -12.92 4.58
N GLY A 90 6.96 -12.05 3.78
CA GLY A 90 5.52 -11.98 3.60
C GLY A 90 5.03 -13.02 2.60
N GLY A 91 3.80 -13.50 2.77
CA GLY A 91 3.17 -14.48 1.89
C GLY A 91 3.66 -15.92 2.07
N ASN A 92 4.59 -16.17 3.00
CA ASN A 92 5.00 -17.51 3.39
C ASN A 92 4.01 -18.05 4.44
N LEU A 93 3.23 -19.06 4.05
CA LEU A 93 2.24 -19.76 4.89
C LEU A 93 2.81 -21.10 5.38
#